data_AF-A0A925UAI0-F1
#
_entry.id   AF-A0A925UAI0-F1
#
_cell.length_a   1.000
_cell.length_b   1.000
_cell.length_c   1.000
_cell.angle_alpha   90.00
_cell.angle_beta   90.00
_cell.angle_gamma   90.00
#
_symmetry.space_group_name_H-M   'P 1'
#
loop_
_entity.id
_entity.type
_entity.pdbx_description
1 polymer ?
#
loop_
_entity_poly.entity_id
_entity_poly.type
_entity_poly.pdbx_seq_one_letter_code
_entity_poly.pdbx_strand_id
1 'polypeptide(L)'
;MKYSMEDIARFAEGDMDGDERAEFEKVLQADIDLKSGLASYQNIHSSLKMKLSNDDKDKDFKQTLDEVSADYFKQKSKVIPITRYLAWTSAIAAVFVLFLIWSPWQKDLYRQYADTEMIAMVERGENSAALDMQQAANAFNKKDFSVAKATLENVIGAEPGNATARYYYAISLIETGDGAKARIFFSELYKGTSVFKYDAAFYTALSFIKEKNTKSAIVWLRKIPADAAKYDESRELLNKLK
;
A
#
# COMPACT_ATOMS: atom_id res chain seq x y z
N MET A 1 -22.14 -5.79 17.37
CA MET A 1 -21.15 -6.64 18.04
C MET A 1 -19.96 -5.75 18.44
N LYS A 2 -19.64 -5.65 19.73
CA LYS A 2 -18.57 -4.77 20.26
C LYS A 2 -17.16 -5.35 20.01
N TYR A 3 -17.08 -6.67 19.84
CA TYR A 3 -15.85 -7.43 19.65
C TYR A 3 -15.84 -8.15 18.30
N SER A 4 -14.65 -8.32 17.75
CA SER A 4 -14.37 -8.96 16.47
C SER A 4 -13.99 -10.44 16.64
N MET A 5 -13.88 -11.18 15.53
CA MET A 5 -13.38 -12.57 15.55
C MET A 5 -11.92 -12.67 16.03
N GLU A 6 -11.13 -11.62 15.83
CA GLU A 6 -9.76 -11.53 16.33
C GLU A 6 -9.73 -11.46 17.86
N ASP A 7 -10.66 -10.71 18.46
CA ASP A 7 -10.80 -10.64 19.92
C ASP A 7 -11.23 -11.99 20.52
N ILE A 8 -12.09 -12.75 19.82
CA ILE A 8 -12.49 -14.10 20.22
C ILE A 8 -11.29 -15.05 20.23
N ALA A 9 -10.43 -14.98 19.21
CA ALA A 9 -9.22 -15.79 19.12
C ALA A 9 -8.23 -15.44 20.24
N ARG A 10 -7.95 -14.14 20.45
CA ARG A 10 -7.07 -13.66 21.53
C ARG A 10 -7.56 -14.09 22.91
N PHE A 11 -8.87 -13.99 23.17
CA PHE A 11 -9.46 -14.47 24.42
C PHE A 11 -9.29 -15.99 24.61
N ALA A 12 -9.53 -16.77 23.56
CA ALA A 12 -9.44 -18.23 23.59
C ALA A 12 -7.99 -18.75 23.73
N GLU A 13 -7.02 -18.03 23.16
CA GLU A 13 -5.59 -18.35 23.21
C GLU A 13 -4.90 -17.84 24.49
N GLY A 14 -5.55 -16.93 25.23
CA GLY A 14 -5.02 -16.36 26.46
C GLY A 14 -4.17 -15.10 26.26
N ASP A 15 -4.28 -14.48 25.09
CA ASP A 15 -3.51 -13.30 24.66
C ASP A 15 -4.20 -11.95 25.00
N MET A 16 -5.17 -11.99 25.91
CA MET A 16 -5.77 -10.80 26.52
C MET A 16 -5.17 -10.55 27.91
N ASP A 17 -4.86 -9.29 28.19
CA ASP A 17 -4.42 -8.89 29.53
C ASP A 17 -5.56 -8.98 30.57
N GLY A 18 -5.22 -8.89 31.86
CA GLY A 18 -6.18 -9.16 32.94
C GLY A 18 -7.40 -8.25 32.96
N ASP A 19 -7.23 -6.96 32.63
CA ASP A 19 -8.31 -5.98 32.64
C ASP A 19 -9.16 -6.09 31.35
N GLU A 20 -8.51 -6.30 30.20
CA GLU A 20 -9.15 -6.56 28.90
C GLU A 20 -9.99 -7.84 28.95
N ARG A 21 -9.46 -8.90 29.56
CA ARG A 21 -10.13 -10.19 29.73
C ARG A 21 -11.38 -10.08 30.60
N ALA A 22 -11.29 -9.37 31.73
CA ALA A 22 -12.41 -9.21 32.65
C ALA A 22 -13.58 -8.44 32.01
N GLU A 23 -13.28 -7.46 31.15
CA GLU A 23 -14.29 -6.73 30.38
C GLU A 23 -14.89 -7.60 29.26
N PHE A 24 -14.06 -8.40 28.59
CA PHE A 24 -14.51 -9.36 27.58
C PHE A 24 -15.46 -10.41 28.18
N GLU A 25 -15.15 -10.96 29.35
CA GLU A 25 -15.98 -11.96 30.04
C GLU A 25 -17.37 -11.41 30.42
N LYS A 26 -17.45 -10.14 30.82
CA LYS A 26 -18.74 -9.49 31.12
C LYS A 26 -19.63 -9.41 29.88
N VAL A 27 -19.05 -9.02 28.74
CA VAL A 27 -19.80 -8.91 27.48
C VAL A 27 -20.14 -10.29 26.93
N LEU A 28 -19.25 -11.27 27.10
CA LEU A 28 -19.48 -12.67 26.75
C LEU A 28 -20.71 -13.25 27.47
N GLN A 29 -21.03 -12.83 28.69
CA GLN A 29 -22.22 -13.32 29.39
C GLN A 29 -23.53 -12.82 28.78
N ALA A 30 -23.55 -11.62 28.22
CA ALA A 30 -24.73 -10.95 27.70
C ALA A 30 -24.95 -11.15 26.19
N ASP A 31 -23.88 -11.35 25.42
CA ASP A 31 -23.93 -11.42 23.95
C ASP A 31 -23.98 -12.88 23.45
N ILE A 32 -25.12 -13.28 22.88
CA ILE A 32 -25.37 -14.63 22.37
C ILE A 32 -24.49 -14.93 21.14
N ASP A 33 -24.28 -13.95 20.27
CA ASP A 33 -23.51 -14.13 19.05
C ASP A 33 -22.02 -14.28 19.38
N LEU A 34 -21.53 -13.56 20.40
CA LEU A 34 -20.16 -13.68 20.91
C LEU A 34 -19.90 -15.05 21.54
N LYS A 35 -20.87 -15.60 22.31
CA LYS A 35 -20.79 -16.98 22.81
C LYS A 35 -20.71 -18.00 21.68
N SER A 36 -21.53 -17.82 20.64
CA SER A 36 -21.53 -18.70 19.47
C SER A 36 -20.20 -18.65 18.74
N GLY A 37 -19.61 -17.47 18.54
CA GLY A 37 -18.31 -17.30 17.89
C GLY A 37 -17.17 -17.99 18.66
N LEU A 38 -17.16 -17.88 19.99
CA LEU A 38 -16.18 -18.57 20.83
C LEU A 38 -16.31 -20.10 20.75
N ALA A 39 -17.53 -20.63 20.78
CA ALA A 39 -17.77 -22.06 20.63
C ALA A 39 -17.34 -22.58 19.24
N SER A 40 -17.58 -21.81 18.18
CA SER A 40 -17.11 -22.16 16.82
C SER A 40 -15.58 -22.17 16.74
N TYR A 41 -14.90 -21.17 17.31
CA TYR A 41 -13.45 -21.10 17.36
C TYR A 41 -12.86 -22.32 18.09
N GLN A 42 -13.37 -22.66 19.28
CA GLN A 42 -12.90 -23.81 20.07
C GLN A 42 -13.13 -25.16 19.35
N ASN A 43 -14.25 -25.33 18.65
CA ASN A 43 -14.54 -26.54 17.87
C ASN A 43 -13.58 -26.69 16.68
N ILE A 44 -13.33 -25.62 15.95
CA ILE A 44 -12.38 -25.64 14.82
C ILE A 44 -10.98 -25.94 15.33
N HIS A 45 -10.51 -25.20 16.34
CA HIS A 45 -9.18 -25.34 16.92
C HIS A 45 -8.93 -26.76 17.48
N SER A 46 -9.90 -27.33 18.20
CA SER A 46 -9.80 -28.70 18.72
C SER A 46 -9.81 -29.76 17.61
N SER A 47 -10.63 -29.58 16.56
CA SER A 47 -10.67 -30.51 15.43
C SER A 47 -9.36 -30.52 14.63
N LEU A 48 -8.72 -29.35 14.47
CA LEU A 48 -7.39 -29.20 13.87
C LEU A 48 -6.33 -29.87 14.73
N LYS A 49 -6.33 -29.60 16.04
CA LYS A 49 -5.38 -30.21 16.99
C LYS A 49 -5.50 -31.74 17.00
N MET A 50 -6.72 -32.27 16.96
CA MET A 50 -6.97 -33.71 16.90
C MET A 50 -6.49 -34.32 15.57
N LYS A 51 -6.73 -33.67 14.43
CA LYS A 51 -6.21 -34.12 13.13
C LYS A 51 -4.68 -34.13 13.07
N LEU A 52 -4.03 -33.14 13.68
CA LEU A 52 -2.58 -33.07 13.76
C LEU A 52 -1.98 -34.07 14.75
N SER A 53 -2.74 -34.47 15.78
CA SER A 53 -2.26 -35.41 16.80
C SER A 53 -2.45 -36.89 16.43
N ASN A 54 -3.30 -37.20 15.44
CA ASN A 54 -3.70 -38.57 15.10
C ASN A 54 -3.08 -39.12 13.79
N ASP A 55 -2.12 -38.45 13.17
CA ASP A 55 -1.51 -38.94 11.92
C ASP A 55 -0.18 -39.68 12.23
N ASP A 56 -0.13 -40.99 11.99
CA ASP A 56 1.05 -41.84 12.18
C ASP A 56 2.27 -41.41 11.33
N LYS A 57 2.09 -40.46 10.41
CA LYS A 57 3.15 -39.79 9.63
C LYS A 57 4.11 -38.93 10.46
N ASP A 58 3.75 -38.64 11.71
CA ASP A 58 4.57 -37.84 12.62
C ASP A 58 5.79 -38.62 13.16
N LYS A 59 5.74 -39.97 13.15
CA LYS A 59 6.84 -40.83 13.60
C LYS A 59 7.96 -40.90 12.57
N ASP A 60 7.64 -41.09 11.29
CA ASP A 60 8.63 -41.13 10.21
C ASP A 60 9.34 -39.78 10.04
N PHE A 61 8.60 -38.68 10.24
CA PHE A 61 9.16 -37.34 10.20
C PHE A 61 10.13 -37.08 11.37
N LYS A 62 9.76 -37.47 12.60
CA LYS A 62 10.65 -37.38 13.77
C LYS A 62 11.89 -38.25 13.63
N GLN A 63 11.74 -39.46 13.10
CA GLN A 63 12.86 -40.38 12.92
C GLN A 63 13.86 -39.87 11.87
N THR A 64 13.35 -39.28 10.78
CA THR A 64 14.19 -38.61 9.77
C THR A 64 14.92 -37.40 10.35
N LEU A 65 14.25 -36.62 11.21
CA LEU A 65 14.85 -35.48 11.91
C LEU A 65 15.92 -35.90 12.92
N ASP A 66 15.69 -36.97 13.67
CA ASP A 66 16.65 -37.48 14.65
C ASP A 66 17.91 -38.03 13.96
N GLU A 67 17.75 -38.80 12.86
CA GLU A 67 18.87 -39.30 12.06
C GLU A 67 19.70 -38.16 11.46
N VAL A 68 19.04 -37.16 10.87
CA VAL A 68 19.72 -35.99 10.30
C VAL A 68 20.38 -35.14 11.41
N SER A 69 19.76 -35.02 12.58
CA SER A 69 20.34 -34.23 13.68
C SER A 69 21.59 -34.90 14.29
N ALA A 70 21.63 -36.23 14.34
CA ALA A 70 22.74 -36.98 14.92
C ALA A 70 24.06 -36.83 14.13
N ASP A 71 23.96 -36.67 12.81
CA ASP A 71 25.12 -36.44 11.93
C ASP A 71 25.61 -34.98 11.96
N TYR A 72 24.72 -34.01 12.22
CA TYR A 72 25.07 -32.59 12.25
C TYR A 72 25.52 -32.06 13.62
N PHE A 73 25.19 -32.72 14.74
CA PHE A 73 25.46 -32.21 16.10
C PHE A 73 26.73 -32.77 16.79
N LYS A 74 27.63 -33.47 16.07
CA LYS A 74 28.90 -34.00 16.64
C LYS A 74 30.08 -33.00 16.63
N GLN A 75 29.84 -31.71 16.83
CA GLN A 75 30.91 -30.77 17.17
C GLN A 75 30.53 -29.90 18.36
N LYS A 76 31.13 -30.20 19.53
CA LYS A 76 31.12 -29.31 20.69
C LYS A 76 31.83 -28.01 20.32
N SER A 77 31.06 -26.95 20.05
CA SER A 77 31.58 -25.61 19.81
C SER A 77 31.37 -24.70 21.03
N LYS A 78 32.39 -23.87 21.25
CA LYS A 78 32.56 -22.95 22.37
C LYS A 78 31.51 -21.84 22.30
N VAL A 79 30.78 -21.62 23.40
CA VAL A 79 29.71 -20.61 23.50
C VAL A 79 30.31 -19.20 23.38
N ILE A 80 29.87 -18.43 22.38
CA ILE A 80 30.16 -16.99 22.22
C ILE A 80 28.86 -16.23 22.53
N PRO A 81 28.89 -15.16 23.35
CA PRO A 81 27.68 -14.43 23.74
C PRO A 81 26.98 -13.74 22.55
N ILE A 82 25.64 -13.82 22.55
CA ILE A 82 24.69 -13.46 21.49
C ILE A 82 24.55 -11.95 21.23
N THR A 83 25.36 -11.09 21.86
CA THR A 83 25.26 -9.63 21.73
C THR A 83 25.66 -9.10 20.34
N ARG A 84 26.15 -9.95 19.43
CA ARG A 84 26.56 -9.57 18.07
C ARG A 84 25.51 -9.86 16.98
N TYR A 85 24.45 -10.61 17.27
CA TYR A 85 23.40 -10.96 16.30
C TYR A 85 22.20 -10.00 16.28
N LEU A 86 22.14 -9.04 17.21
CA LEU A 86 21.14 -7.97 17.18
C LEU A 86 21.36 -6.93 16.05
N ALA A 87 22.44 -7.06 15.27
CA ALA A 87 22.75 -6.14 14.17
C ALA A 87 22.06 -6.52 12.84
N TRP A 88 21.44 -7.70 12.73
CA TRP A 88 20.87 -8.22 11.47
C TRP A 88 19.34 -8.41 11.49
N THR A 89 18.65 -7.98 12.55
CA THR A 89 17.18 -8.03 12.63
C THR A 89 16.50 -6.86 11.91
N SER A 90 17.25 -5.83 11.47
CA SER A 90 16.72 -4.70 10.70
C SER A 90 16.39 -5.04 9.24
N ALA A 91 16.98 -6.10 8.68
CA ALA A 91 16.78 -6.44 7.26
C ALA A 91 15.42 -7.15 7.00
N ILE A 92 14.94 -7.97 7.93
CA ILE A 92 13.66 -8.70 7.77
C ILE A 92 12.47 -7.75 7.98
N ALA A 93 12.55 -6.83 8.93
CA ALA A 93 11.51 -5.82 9.16
C ALA A 93 11.34 -4.90 7.93
N ALA A 94 12.43 -4.52 7.26
CA ALA A 94 12.37 -3.70 6.06
C ALA A 94 11.67 -4.41 4.88
N VAL A 95 11.91 -5.71 4.70
CA VAL A 95 11.23 -6.50 3.66
C VAL A 95 9.75 -6.68 3.98
N PHE A 96 9.37 -6.90 5.24
CA PHE A 96 7.96 -6.98 5.64
C PHE A 96 7.23 -5.64 5.51
N VAL A 97 7.88 -4.51 5.82
CA VAL A 97 7.32 -3.17 5.59
C VAL A 97 7.14 -2.89 4.09
N LEU A 98 8.12 -3.25 3.25
CA LEU A 98 8.01 -3.15 1.80
C LEU A 98 6.90 -4.04 1.24
N PHE A 99 6.75 -5.26 1.76
CA PHE A 99 5.70 -6.21 1.36
C PHE A 99 4.29 -5.75 1.77
N LEU A 100 4.16 -5.06 2.92
CA LEU A 100 2.90 -4.46 3.37
C LEU A 100 2.52 -3.19 2.58
N ILE A 101 3.51 -2.42 2.10
CA ILE A 101 3.28 -1.29 1.17
C ILE A 101 2.82 -1.81 -0.20
N TRP A 102 3.37 -2.94 -0.64
CA TRP A 102 3.11 -3.55 -1.95
C TRP A 102 1.99 -4.59 -1.91
N SER A 103 0.96 -4.43 -1.06
CA SER A 103 -0.12 -5.40 -0.89
C SER A 103 -0.91 -5.63 -2.20
N PRO A 104 -0.70 -6.74 -2.92
CA PRO A 104 -1.28 -6.93 -4.26
C PRO A 104 -2.74 -7.41 -4.23
N TRP A 105 -3.31 -7.59 -3.03
CA TRP A 105 -4.65 -8.16 -2.81
C TRP A 105 -5.72 -7.10 -2.50
N GLN A 106 -5.33 -5.84 -2.32
CA GLN A 106 -6.29 -4.75 -2.21
C GLN A 106 -6.59 -4.20 -3.61
N LYS A 107 -7.87 -3.94 -3.91
CA LYS A 107 -8.26 -3.20 -5.11
C LYS A 107 -7.55 -1.84 -5.06
N ASP A 108 -6.46 -1.71 -5.80
CA ASP A 108 -5.66 -0.49 -5.89
C ASP A 108 -6.47 0.55 -6.66
N LEU A 109 -7.34 1.26 -5.93
CA LEU A 109 -8.16 2.35 -6.47
C LEU A 109 -7.29 3.42 -7.12
N TYR A 110 -6.03 3.59 -6.70
CA TYR A 110 -5.13 4.47 -7.42
C TYR A 110 -4.87 3.92 -8.83
N ARG A 111 -4.45 2.67 -8.98
CA ARG A 111 -4.19 2.08 -10.31
C ARG A 111 -5.39 2.04 -11.24
N GLN A 112 -6.60 1.89 -10.70
CA GLN A 112 -7.82 1.86 -11.51
C GLN A 112 -8.11 3.23 -12.19
N TYR A 113 -7.72 4.33 -11.55
CA TYR A 113 -8.07 5.69 -12.00
C TYR A 113 -6.86 6.52 -12.45
N ALA A 114 -5.64 6.05 -12.20
CA ALA A 114 -4.40 6.75 -12.54
C ALA A 114 -3.90 6.46 -13.97
N ASP A 115 -4.69 5.83 -14.83
CA ASP A 115 -4.28 5.52 -16.20
C ASP A 115 -4.39 6.75 -17.11
N THR A 116 -3.30 7.52 -17.13
CA THR A 116 -3.12 8.65 -18.04
C THR A 116 -1.97 8.34 -18.99
N GLU A 117 -2.13 8.75 -20.24
CA GLU A 117 -1.06 8.80 -21.22
C GLU A 117 -0.61 10.25 -21.43
N MET A 118 0.67 10.41 -21.73
CA MET A 118 1.25 11.68 -22.15
C MET A 118 1.15 11.83 -23.66
N ILE A 119 0.48 12.90 -24.08
CA ILE A 119 0.44 13.31 -25.48
C ILE A 119 1.59 14.29 -25.70
N ALA A 120 2.61 13.88 -26.46
CA ALA A 120 3.61 14.81 -26.97
C ALA A 120 3.00 15.61 -28.12
N MET A 121 2.76 16.90 -27.92
CA MET A 121 2.49 17.79 -29.04
C MET A 121 3.78 17.90 -29.84
N VAL A 122 3.78 17.41 -31.08
CA VAL A 122 4.92 17.56 -32.00
C VAL A 122 4.93 19.01 -32.45
N GLU A 123 5.45 19.89 -31.60
CA GLU A 123 5.82 21.22 -32.06
C GLU A 123 6.90 21.06 -33.12
N ARG A 124 6.67 21.66 -34.29
CA ARG A 124 7.49 21.50 -35.48
C ARG A 124 8.76 22.38 -35.36
N GLY A 125 9.45 22.29 -34.23
CA GLY A 125 10.63 23.06 -33.88
C GLY A 125 11.72 22.17 -33.30
N GLU A 126 12.96 22.38 -33.73
CA GLU A 126 14.15 21.65 -33.27
C GLU A 126 14.74 22.25 -31.97
N ASN A 127 13.91 22.82 -31.08
CA ASN A 127 14.42 23.31 -29.80
C ASN A 127 14.53 22.13 -28.80
N SER A 128 15.50 22.23 -27.89
CA SER A 128 15.81 21.14 -26.94
C SER A 128 14.62 20.78 -26.04
N ALA A 129 13.77 21.75 -25.68
CA ALA A 129 12.58 21.52 -24.88
C ALA A 129 11.52 20.65 -25.60
N ALA A 130 11.32 20.82 -26.91
CA ALA A 130 10.40 19.97 -27.67
C ALA A 130 10.92 18.52 -27.77
N LEU A 131 12.23 18.34 -27.94
CA LEU A 131 12.86 17.01 -27.93
C LEU A 131 12.72 16.34 -26.55
N ASP A 132 12.95 17.08 -25.47
CA ASP A 132 12.77 16.59 -24.11
C ASP A 132 11.30 16.23 -23.83
N MET A 133 10.34 17.02 -24.32
CA MET A 133 8.91 16.69 -24.21
C MET A 133 8.54 15.38 -24.93
N GLN A 134 9.13 15.12 -26.10
CA GLN A 134 8.93 13.85 -26.82
C GLN A 134 9.58 12.67 -26.08
N GLN A 135 10.79 12.85 -25.57
CA GLN A 135 11.48 11.82 -24.78
C GLN A 135 10.71 11.51 -23.50
N ALA A 136 10.24 12.54 -22.79
CA ALA A 136 9.42 12.41 -21.60
C ALA A 136 8.12 11.63 -21.88
N ALA A 137 7.41 11.96 -22.96
CA ALA A 137 6.19 11.24 -23.32
C ALA A 137 6.44 9.77 -23.63
N ASN A 138 7.51 9.46 -24.37
CA ASN A 138 7.91 8.09 -24.66
C ASN A 138 8.24 7.31 -23.38
N ALA A 139 8.97 7.91 -22.44
CA ALA A 139 9.28 7.29 -21.15
C ALA A 139 8.02 7.09 -20.29
N PHE A 140 7.19 8.14 -20.19
CA PHE A 140 5.96 8.15 -19.41
C PHE A 140 4.97 7.07 -19.87
N ASN A 141 4.75 6.96 -21.19
CA ASN A 141 3.83 5.99 -21.76
C ASN A 141 4.35 4.55 -21.67
N LYS A 142 5.68 4.37 -21.58
CA LYS A 142 6.32 3.09 -21.23
C LYS A 142 6.34 2.81 -19.72
N LYS A 143 5.71 3.68 -18.91
CA LYS A 143 5.70 3.65 -17.43
C LYS A 143 7.10 3.76 -16.81
N ASP A 144 8.11 4.26 -17.55
CA ASP A 144 9.41 4.64 -17.02
C ASP A 144 9.33 6.06 -16.43
N PHE A 145 8.67 6.13 -15.28
CA PHE A 145 8.42 7.40 -14.59
C PHE A 145 9.69 8.03 -14.01
N SER A 146 10.77 7.26 -13.84
CA SER A 146 12.05 7.80 -13.37
C SER A 146 12.70 8.66 -14.46
N VAL A 147 12.78 8.13 -15.69
CA VAL A 147 13.28 8.89 -16.85
C VAL A 147 12.34 10.04 -17.17
N ALA A 148 11.03 9.81 -17.19
CA ALA A 148 10.06 10.89 -17.44
C ALA A 148 10.20 12.02 -16.41
N LYS A 149 10.34 11.71 -15.12
CA LYS A 149 10.57 12.70 -14.05
C LYS A 149 11.80 13.55 -14.34
N ALA A 150 12.95 12.92 -14.61
CA ALA A 150 14.20 13.64 -14.85
C ALA A 150 14.13 14.53 -16.10
N THR A 151 13.59 14.00 -17.20
CA THR A 151 13.45 14.76 -18.45
C THR A 151 12.49 15.93 -18.30
N LEU A 152 11.34 15.74 -17.64
CA LEU A 152 10.36 16.81 -17.42
C LEU A 152 10.89 17.89 -16.46
N GLU A 153 11.78 17.55 -15.52
CA GLU A 153 12.44 18.54 -14.67
C GLU A 153 13.30 19.50 -15.49
N ASN A 154 14.01 19.01 -16.51
CA ASN A 154 14.76 19.85 -17.45
C ASN A 154 13.85 20.79 -18.24
N VAL A 155 12.72 20.27 -18.74
CA VAL A 155 11.71 21.08 -19.46
C VAL A 155 11.18 22.19 -18.55
N ILE A 156 10.85 21.90 -17.29
CA ILE A 156 10.35 22.90 -16.33
C ILE A 156 11.45 23.92 -16.00
N GLY A 157 12.72 23.52 -15.96
CA GLY A 157 13.85 24.42 -15.76
C GLY A 157 14.02 25.42 -16.91
N ALA A 158 13.83 24.97 -18.16
CA ALA A 158 13.91 25.82 -19.35
C ALA A 158 12.64 26.66 -19.55
N GLU A 159 11.47 26.06 -19.31
CA GLU A 159 10.16 26.66 -19.52
C GLU A 159 9.30 26.52 -18.25
N PRO A 160 9.53 27.36 -17.23
CA PRO A 160 8.77 27.25 -15.99
C PRO A 160 7.28 27.35 -16.24
N GLY A 161 6.79 28.13 -17.20
CA GLY A 161 5.36 28.27 -17.49
C GLY A 161 4.66 27.05 -18.14
N ASN A 162 5.40 26.00 -18.51
CA ASN A 162 4.84 24.87 -19.26
C ASN A 162 3.93 23.99 -18.37
N ALA A 163 2.62 24.24 -18.44
CA ALA A 163 1.62 23.56 -17.62
C ALA A 163 1.56 22.04 -17.89
N THR A 164 1.78 21.63 -19.14
CA THR A 164 1.83 20.21 -19.54
C THR A 164 3.00 19.51 -18.88
N ALA A 165 4.21 20.08 -18.98
CA ALA A 165 5.40 19.52 -18.36
C ALA A 165 5.22 19.38 -16.83
N ARG A 166 4.71 20.43 -16.18
CA ARG A 166 4.41 20.42 -14.73
C ARG A 166 3.41 19.34 -14.34
N TYR A 167 2.34 19.17 -15.12
CA TYR A 167 1.30 18.17 -14.85
C TYR A 167 1.87 16.75 -14.90
N TYR A 168 2.55 16.39 -15.99
CA TYR A 168 3.15 15.05 -16.14
C TYR A 168 4.34 14.82 -15.20
N TYR A 169 5.08 15.88 -14.84
CA TYR A 169 6.13 15.78 -13.83
C TYR A 169 5.54 15.43 -12.47
N ALA A 170 4.43 16.07 -12.09
CA ALA A 170 3.72 15.78 -10.84
C ALA A 170 3.16 14.35 -10.80
N ILE A 171 2.64 13.82 -11.91
CA ILE A 171 2.25 12.39 -11.97
C ILE A 171 3.48 11.50 -11.80
N SER A 172 4.57 11.78 -12.51
CA SER A 172 5.83 11.03 -12.40
C SER A 172 6.41 11.06 -10.97
N LEU A 173 6.22 12.16 -10.24
CA LEU A 173 6.54 12.26 -8.82
C LEU A 173 5.70 11.31 -7.96
N ILE A 174 4.38 11.21 -8.17
CA ILE A 174 3.54 10.23 -7.45
C ILE A 174 4.02 8.80 -7.72
N GLU A 175 4.37 8.48 -8.97
CA GLU A 175 4.79 7.13 -9.34
C GLU A 175 6.16 6.75 -8.80
N THR A 176 7.03 7.74 -8.58
CA THR A 176 8.35 7.54 -7.99
C THR A 176 8.39 7.73 -6.47
N GLY A 177 7.23 7.87 -5.82
CA GLY A 177 7.10 7.93 -4.36
C GLY A 177 7.12 9.33 -3.75
N ASP A 178 7.28 10.38 -4.56
CA ASP A 178 7.37 11.78 -4.15
C ASP A 178 5.99 12.48 -4.13
N GLY A 179 4.96 11.80 -3.59
CA GLY A 179 3.56 12.28 -3.62
C GLY A 179 3.35 13.65 -2.97
N ALA A 180 4.07 13.97 -1.89
CA ALA A 180 4.00 15.28 -1.25
C ALA A 180 4.50 16.42 -2.18
N LYS A 181 5.60 16.20 -2.90
CA LYS A 181 6.13 17.16 -3.88
C LYS A 181 5.16 17.30 -5.06
N ALA A 182 4.59 16.20 -5.54
CA ALA A 182 3.59 16.23 -6.61
C ALA A 182 2.40 17.16 -6.30
N ARG A 183 1.88 17.09 -5.07
CA ARG A 183 0.76 17.93 -4.61
C ARG A 183 1.06 19.43 -4.62
N ILE A 184 2.32 19.84 -4.51
CA ILE A 184 2.72 21.25 -4.63
C ILE A 184 2.47 21.72 -6.08
N PHE A 185 2.99 20.99 -7.07
CA PHE A 185 2.79 21.29 -8.48
C PHE A 185 1.30 21.25 -8.87
N PHE A 186 0.55 20.25 -8.41
CA PHE A 186 -0.89 20.19 -8.68
C PHE A 186 -1.67 21.35 -8.03
N SER A 187 -1.28 21.78 -6.82
CA SER A 187 -1.89 22.93 -6.15
C SER A 187 -1.71 24.22 -6.96
N GLU A 188 -0.54 24.42 -7.55
CA GLU A 188 -0.29 25.55 -8.46
C GLU A 188 -1.15 25.49 -9.72
N LEU A 189 -1.22 24.32 -10.37
CA LEU A 189 -2.05 24.11 -11.56
C LEU A 189 -3.54 24.33 -11.25
N TYR A 190 -4.02 23.86 -10.10
CA TYR A 190 -5.40 24.04 -9.66
C TYR A 190 -5.76 25.50 -9.38
N LYS A 191 -4.84 26.29 -8.82
CA LYS A 191 -5.05 27.73 -8.57
C LYS A 191 -5.07 28.54 -9.86
N GLY A 192 -4.38 28.07 -10.90
CA GLY A 192 -4.32 28.72 -12.20
C GLY A 192 -5.57 28.55 -13.06
N THR A 193 -5.38 28.81 -14.35
CA THR A 193 -6.39 28.71 -15.42
C THR A 193 -5.98 27.70 -16.49
N SER A 194 -5.05 26.78 -16.18
CA SER A 194 -4.61 25.78 -17.13
C SER A 194 -5.72 24.78 -17.43
N VAL A 195 -5.65 24.13 -18.60
CA VAL A 195 -6.55 23.04 -18.97
C VAL A 195 -6.50 21.88 -17.97
N PHE A 196 -5.39 21.73 -17.25
CA PHE A 196 -5.17 20.70 -16.23
C PHE A 196 -5.72 21.07 -14.85
N LYS A 197 -6.43 22.19 -14.68
CA LYS A 197 -6.90 22.66 -13.37
C LYS A 197 -7.61 21.58 -12.57
N TYR A 198 -8.62 20.93 -13.15
CA TYR A 198 -9.43 19.94 -12.44
C TYR A 198 -8.82 18.54 -12.48
N ASP A 199 -8.04 18.22 -13.51
CA ASP A 199 -7.19 17.04 -13.56
C ASP A 199 -6.14 17.04 -12.43
N ALA A 200 -5.56 18.20 -12.12
CA ALA A 200 -4.64 18.37 -11.01
C ALA A 200 -5.34 18.15 -9.65
N ALA A 201 -6.59 18.60 -9.50
CA ALA A 201 -7.40 18.29 -8.32
C ALA A 201 -7.67 16.78 -8.20
N PHE A 202 -7.98 16.12 -9.31
CA PHE A 202 -8.22 14.68 -9.38
C PHE A 202 -6.96 13.89 -9.00
N TYR A 203 -5.82 14.18 -9.62
CA TYR A 203 -4.55 13.53 -9.31
C TYR A 203 -4.03 13.84 -7.90
N THR A 204 -4.37 15.02 -7.35
CA THR A 204 -4.13 15.29 -5.92
C THR A 204 -4.91 14.33 -5.05
N ALA A 205 -6.18 14.08 -5.35
CA ALA A 205 -6.98 13.09 -4.62
C ALA A 205 -6.40 11.67 -4.78
N LEU A 206 -6.01 11.27 -5.99
CA LEU A 206 -5.36 9.98 -6.24
C LEU A 206 -4.09 9.82 -5.41
N SER A 207 -3.25 10.85 -5.30
CA SER A 207 -2.04 10.81 -4.47
C SER A 207 -2.37 10.53 -2.99
N PHE A 208 -3.46 11.10 -2.47
CA PHE A 208 -3.92 10.83 -1.11
C PHE A 208 -4.50 9.43 -0.95
N ILE A 209 -5.18 8.89 -1.97
CA ILE A 209 -5.68 7.50 -1.97
C ILE A 209 -4.51 6.53 -1.90
N LYS A 210 -3.44 6.77 -2.67
CA LYS A 210 -2.19 5.98 -2.62
C LYS A 210 -1.56 5.99 -1.21
N GLU A 211 -1.70 7.10 -0.49
CA GLU A 211 -1.27 7.26 0.92
C GLU A 211 -2.33 6.83 1.95
N LYS A 212 -3.45 6.22 1.53
CA LYS A 212 -4.59 5.82 2.39
C LYS A 212 -5.23 6.98 3.18
N ASN A 213 -5.05 8.22 2.72
CA ASN A 213 -5.64 9.42 3.31
C ASN A 213 -6.99 9.75 2.66
N THR A 214 -8.00 8.93 2.95
CA THR A 214 -9.35 9.06 2.38
C THR A 214 -9.99 10.42 2.66
N LYS A 215 -9.77 11.00 3.84
CA LYS A 215 -10.34 12.30 4.22
C LYS A 215 -9.87 13.41 3.27
N SER A 216 -8.57 13.49 3.03
CA SER A 216 -8.00 14.47 2.10
C SER A 216 -8.41 14.22 0.65
N ALA A 217 -8.47 12.95 0.23
CA ALA A 217 -8.94 12.58 -1.10
C ALA A 217 -10.37 13.09 -1.36
N ILE A 218 -11.30 12.86 -0.44
CA ILE A 218 -12.70 13.32 -0.53
C ILE A 218 -12.78 14.85 -0.67
N VAL A 219 -11.96 15.60 0.08
CA VAL A 219 -11.91 17.07 -0.02
C VAL A 219 -11.54 17.52 -1.42
N TRP A 220 -10.55 16.88 -2.05
CA TRP A 220 -10.09 17.24 -3.39
C TRP A 220 -11.07 16.81 -4.48
N LEU A 221 -11.69 15.62 -4.38
CA LEU A 221 -12.70 15.17 -5.34
C LEU A 221 -13.93 16.08 -5.37
N ARG A 222 -14.33 16.66 -4.22
CA ARG A 222 -15.46 17.59 -4.14
C ARG A 222 -15.20 18.95 -4.80
N LYS A 223 -13.95 19.29 -5.12
CA LYS A 223 -13.58 20.55 -5.78
C LYS A 223 -13.79 20.52 -7.30
N ILE A 224 -14.10 19.35 -7.86
CA ILE A 224 -14.24 19.15 -9.30
C ILE A 224 -15.72 19.43 -9.68
N PRO A 225 -15.99 20.47 -10.49
CA PRO A 225 -17.34 20.86 -10.85
C PRO A 225 -17.93 19.95 -11.94
N ALA A 226 -19.25 20.04 -12.13
CA ALA A 226 -20.01 19.15 -13.02
C ALA A 226 -19.65 19.26 -14.51
N ASP A 227 -19.04 20.38 -14.93
CA ASP A 227 -18.59 20.64 -16.29
C ASP A 227 -17.14 20.19 -16.56
N ALA A 228 -16.43 19.69 -15.53
CA ALA A 228 -15.05 19.22 -15.70
C ALA A 228 -15.00 17.78 -16.22
N ALA A 229 -14.01 17.48 -17.07
CA ALA A 229 -13.82 16.15 -17.66
C ALA A 229 -13.73 15.01 -16.61
N LYS A 230 -13.09 15.28 -15.47
CA LYS A 230 -12.93 14.31 -14.38
C LYS A 230 -14.13 14.21 -13.42
N TYR A 231 -15.26 14.85 -13.72
CA TYR A 231 -16.40 14.88 -12.80
C TYR A 231 -16.99 13.48 -12.52
N ASP A 232 -17.30 12.72 -13.57
CA ASP A 232 -17.96 11.42 -13.42
C ASP A 232 -17.07 10.43 -12.67
N GLU A 233 -15.78 10.35 -13.04
CA GLU A 233 -14.76 9.57 -12.32
C GLU A 233 -14.67 10.00 -10.84
N SER A 234 -14.73 11.30 -10.56
CA SER A 234 -14.70 11.83 -9.19
C SER A 234 -15.90 11.41 -8.37
N ARG A 235 -17.10 11.35 -8.97
CA ARG A 235 -18.32 10.89 -8.31
C ARG A 235 -18.30 9.40 -8.04
N GLU A 236 -17.82 8.61 -8.98
CA GLU A 236 -17.64 7.17 -8.78
C GLU A 236 -16.65 6.91 -7.64
N LEU A 237 -15.51 7.60 -7.64
CA LEU A 237 -14.49 7.44 -6.61
C LEU A 237 -14.98 7.89 -5.23
N LEU A 238 -15.73 8.99 -5.15
CA LEU A 238 -16.39 9.42 -3.92
C LEU A 238 -17.36 8.39 -3.36
N ASN A 239 -18.02 7.58 -4.20
CA ASN A 239 -18.90 6.52 -3.73
C ASN A 239 -18.12 5.29 -3.23
N LYS A 240 -16.97 4.99 -3.84
CA LYS A 240 -16.08 3.89 -3.42
C LYS A 240 -15.33 4.18 -2.12
N LEU A 241 -15.16 5.46 -1.76
CA LEU A 241 -14.45 5.91 -0.57
C LEU A 241 -15.34 6.11 0.67
N LYS A 242 -16.65 5.80 0.58
CA LYS A 242 -17.61 5.89 1.68
C LYS A 242 -17.56 4.67 2.60
#